data_AF-M3AT02-F1
#
_entry.id   AF-M3AT02-F1
#
_cell.length_a   1.000
_cell.length_b   1.000
_cell.length_c   1.000
_cell.angle_alpha   90.00
_cell.angle_beta   90.00
_cell.angle_gamma   90.00
#
_symmetry.space_group_name_H-M   'P 1'
#
loop_
_entity.id
_entity.type
_entity.pdbx_description
1 polymer ?
#
loop_
_entity_poly.entity_id
_entity_poly.type
_entity_poly.pdbx_seq_one_letter_code
_entity_poly.pdbx_strand_id
1 'polypeptide(L)'
;MAFAATITVDDTGLKANWTGDDVCTFNATKCDMVPAGYKALVGLDFNQYGLGEGLQLTGFLDALTDLQFFHANGNDFEGMIPDLSNLQNISEIDLSVNGLSGPFPTEVLDLPLIFLDIRFNEFEGELPAKAFATPTLQALYINNNKFTGPLPEAVATDIFSFSMSANQFTGPIPESLANWADLEEAYMQENQLTGIIPESLCGLTNMSYINVAFNPDMKGTLGPICTSLLKNDGLNITGTGLKAAS
;
A
#
# COMPACT_ATOMS: atom_id res chain seq x y z
N MET A 1 -10.74 -11.10 22.51
CA MET A 1 -10.21 -10.97 23.89
C MET A 1 -8.71 -11.27 24.00
N ALA A 2 -8.15 -12.28 23.32
CA ALA A 2 -6.70 -12.57 23.39
C ALA A 2 -5.83 -11.35 22.98
N PHE A 3 -6.13 -10.71 21.85
CA PHE A 3 -5.45 -9.48 21.41
C PHE A 3 -5.59 -8.32 22.41
N ALA A 4 -6.71 -8.20 23.13
CA ALA A 4 -6.87 -7.13 24.13
C ALA A 4 -5.83 -7.21 25.26
N ALA A 5 -5.34 -8.42 25.55
CA ALA A 5 -4.31 -8.66 26.55
C ALA A 5 -2.90 -8.30 26.08
N THR A 6 -2.68 -8.14 24.76
CA THR A 6 -1.39 -7.71 24.20
C THR A 6 -1.27 -6.19 24.14
N ILE A 7 -2.38 -5.44 24.21
CA ILE A 7 -2.40 -3.98 24.26
C ILE A 7 -1.83 -3.50 25.61
N THR A 8 -0.66 -2.89 25.57
CA THR A 8 0.08 -2.43 26.76
C THR A 8 -0.17 -0.96 27.09
N VAL A 9 -0.62 -0.16 26.11
CA VAL A 9 -1.00 1.25 26.27
C VAL A 9 -2.43 1.46 25.78
N ASP A 10 -3.24 2.17 26.56
CA ASP A 10 -4.65 2.41 26.27
C ASP A 10 -5.12 3.79 26.79
N ASP A 11 -4.31 4.82 26.52
CA ASP A 11 -4.56 6.19 27.01
C ASP A 11 -5.83 6.82 26.41
N THR A 12 -6.28 6.29 25.28
CA THR A 12 -7.49 6.70 24.56
C THR A 12 -8.76 6.03 25.07
N GLY A 13 -8.63 5.01 25.92
CA GLY A 13 -9.76 4.21 26.40
C GLY A 13 -10.40 3.34 25.31
N LEU A 14 -9.61 2.87 24.34
CA LEU A 14 -10.04 1.90 23.33
C LEU A 14 -10.72 0.70 23.99
N LYS A 15 -10.12 0.12 25.04
CA LYS A 15 -10.67 -1.08 25.69
C LYS A 15 -11.78 -0.80 26.69
N ALA A 16 -12.22 0.45 26.86
CA ALA A 16 -13.16 0.85 27.92
C ALA A 16 -14.50 0.08 27.87
N ASN A 17 -14.96 -0.32 26.68
CA ASN A 17 -16.17 -1.12 26.47
C ASN A 17 -15.89 -2.54 25.94
N TRP A 18 -14.65 -3.01 25.96
CA TRP A 18 -14.29 -4.35 25.52
C TRP A 18 -14.59 -5.38 26.62
N THR A 19 -15.87 -5.52 26.94
CA THR A 19 -16.36 -6.39 28.03
C THR A 19 -17.57 -7.20 27.57
N GLY A 20 -17.62 -8.48 27.97
CA GLY A 20 -18.67 -9.41 27.53
C GLY A 20 -18.39 -10.04 26.17
N ASP A 21 -19.43 -10.63 25.57
CA ASP A 21 -19.30 -11.47 24.37
C ASP A 21 -19.78 -10.77 23.09
N ASP A 22 -20.49 -9.64 23.20
CA ASP A 22 -20.97 -8.89 22.03
C ASP A 22 -19.88 -7.91 21.55
N VAL A 23 -18.97 -8.44 20.73
CA VAL A 23 -17.88 -7.67 20.12
C VAL A 23 -18.37 -6.48 19.31
N CYS A 24 -19.63 -6.46 18.87
CA CYS A 24 -20.19 -5.36 18.09
C CYS A 24 -20.47 -4.10 18.92
N THR A 25 -20.34 -4.19 20.24
CA THR A 25 -20.47 -3.05 21.15
C THR A 25 -19.12 -2.40 21.45
N PHE A 26 -18.03 -3.01 21.02
CA PHE A 26 -16.67 -2.58 21.35
C PHE A 26 -16.27 -1.36 20.50
N ASN A 27 -15.49 -0.46 21.09
CA ASN A 27 -14.90 0.65 20.36
C ASN A 27 -14.06 0.11 19.20
N ALA A 28 -14.00 0.88 18.11
CA ALA A 28 -13.28 0.54 16.89
C ALA A 28 -13.72 -0.75 16.19
N THR A 29 -14.88 -1.32 16.54
CA THR A 29 -15.46 -2.45 15.83
C THR A 29 -16.62 -2.02 14.95
N LYS A 30 -16.73 -2.67 13.80
CA LYS A 30 -17.88 -2.56 12.91
C LYS A 30 -18.46 -3.95 12.69
N CYS A 31 -19.75 -4.10 12.97
CA CYS A 31 -20.48 -5.30 12.61
C CYS A 31 -21.58 -5.01 11.60
N ASP A 32 -21.80 -5.97 10.71
CA ASP A 32 -22.87 -5.93 9.71
C ASP A 32 -23.38 -7.34 9.41
N MET A 33 -24.52 -7.42 8.71
CA MET A 33 -25.05 -8.66 8.18
C MET A 33 -24.22 -9.12 6.98
N VAL A 34 -23.64 -10.31 7.07
CA VAL A 34 -22.90 -10.92 5.95
C VAL A 34 -23.85 -11.73 5.05
N PRO A 35 -23.48 -12.02 3.79
CA PRO A 35 -24.33 -12.76 2.84
C PRO A 35 -24.82 -14.12 3.36
N ALA A 36 -24.08 -14.74 4.28
CA ALA A 36 -24.46 -15.99 4.93
C ALA A 36 -25.64 -15.85 5.93
N GLY A 37 -26.16 -14.64 6.16
CA GLY A 37 -27.39 -14.42 6.92
C GLY A 37 -27.22 -14.26 8.43
N TYR A 38 -26.00 -14.01 8.90
CA TYR A 38 -25.71 -13.68 10.30
C TYR A 38 -25.00 -12.33 10.43
N LYS A 39 -25.03 -11.74 11.62
CA LYS A 39 -24.30 -10.52 11.94
C LYS A 39 -22.87 -10.90 12.35
N ALA A 40 -21.87 -10.34 11.68
CA ALA A 40 -20.45 -10.62 11.91
C ALA A 40 -19.67 -9.34 12.22
N LEU A 41 -18.48 -9.49 12.81
CA LEU A 41 -17.47 -8.43 12.86
C LEU A 41 -16.86 -8.29 11.45
N VAL A 42 -17.16 -7.19 10.78
CA VAL A 42 -16.74 -6.94 9.39
C VAL A 42 -15.65 -5.87 9.29
N GLY A 43 -15.37 -5.16 10.38
CA GLY A 43 -14.39 -4.09 10.33
C GLY A 43 -13.76 -3.78 11.67
N LEU A 44 -12.50 -3.39 11.61
CA LEU A 44 -11.71 -2.92 12.73
C LEU A 44 -10.96 -1.66 12.30
N ASP A 45 -11.09 -0.59 13.09
CA ASP A 45 -10.41 0.70 12.85
C ASP A 45 -9.65 1.13 14.10
N PHE A 46 -8.38 0.72 14.16
CA PHE A 46 -7.43 1.02 15.21
C PHE A 46 -6.47 2.17 14.86
N ASN A 47 -6.86 3.12 14.01
CA ASN A 47 -5.96 4.18 13.60
C ASN A 47 -5.52 5.09 14.77
N GLN A 48 -4.20 5.23 14.93
CA GLN A 48 -3.50 6.15 15.84
C GLN A 48 -3.84 5.98 17.33
N TYR A 49 -4.09 4.75 17.77
CA TYR A 49 -4.37 4.49 19.19
C TYR A 49 -3.12 4.36 20.05
N GLY A 50 -1.93 4.18 19.46
CA GLY A 50 -0.68 4.05 20.21
C GLY A 50 -0.75 2.90 21.22
N LEU A 51 -1.12 1.71 20.74
CA LEU A 51 -1.46 0.54 21.56
C LEU A 51 -0.29 -0.07 22.35
N GLY A 52 0.92 0.49 22.19
CA GLY A 52 2.16 0.11 22.84
C GLY A 52 2.90 -1.03 22.12
N GLU A 53 4.13 -1.28 22.53
CA GLU A 53 5.04 -2.22 21.85
C GLU A 53 4.57 -3.69 21.95
N GLY A 54 5.09 -4.53 21.05
CA GLY A 54 4.91 -5.98 21.08
C GLY A 54 3.62 -6.48 20.44
N LEU A 55 2.94 -5.66 19.64
CA LEU A 55 1.70 -6.03 18.98
C LEU A 55 2.00 -6.94 17.78
N GLN A 56 1.34 -8.09 17.76
CA GLN A 56 1.50 -9.10 16.72
C GLN A 56 0.20 -9.27 15.96
N LEU A 57 0.27 -9.37 14.63
CA LEU A 57 -0.88 -9.69 13.78
C LEU A 57 -1.20 -11.18 13.78
N THR A 58 -0.21 -12.03 14.03
CA THR A 58 -0.35 -13.50 14.01
C THR A 58 -1.24 -14.01 15.13
N GLY A 59 -2.18 -14.89 14.81
CA GLY A 59 -3.21 -15.39 15.72
C GLY A 59 -4.29 -14.35 16.06
N PHE A 60 -4.24 -13.17 15.44
CA PHE A 60 -5.22 -12.11 15.60
C PHE A 60 -5.92 -11.81 14.27
N LEU A 61 -5.22 -11.21 13.31
CA LEU A 61 -5.83 -10.77 12.04
C LEU A 61 -6.26 -11.97 11.18
N ASP A 62 -5.40 -12.98 11.09
CA ASP A 62 -5.62 -14.24 10.37
C ASP A 62 -6.80 -15.07 10.91
N ALA A 63 -7.26 -14.79 12.13
CA ALA A 63 -8.39 -15.47 12.76
C ALA A 63 -9.76 -14.81 12.47
N LEU A 64 -9.79 -13.62 11.88
CA LEU A 64 -11.01 -12.82 11.69
C LEU A 64 -11.51 -12.87 10.23
N THR A 65 -12.03 -14.03 9.82
CA THR A 65 -12.32 -14.36 8.42
C THR A 65 -13.45 -13.57 7.76
N ASP A 66 -14.33 -12.95 8.57
CA ASP A 66 -15.46 -12.15 8.08
C ASP A 66 -15.11 -10.66 7.84
N LEU A 67 -13.85 -10.26 8.13
CA LEU A 67 -13.41 -8.88 7.93
C LEU A 67 -13.48 -8.47 6.46
N GLN A 68 -13.98 -7.24 6.28
CA GLN A 68 -14.01 -6.49 5.03
C GLN A 68 -12.97 -5.38 5.03
N PHE A 69 -12.71 -4.77 6.18
CA PHE A 69 -11.61 -3.81 6.32
C PHE A 69 -10.85 -4.00 7.64
N PHE A 70 -9.55 -3.75 7.58
CA PHE A 70 -8.71 -3.59 8.75
C PHE A 70 -7.84 -2.36 8.60
N HIS A 71 -8.10 -1.36 9.43
CA HIS A 71 -7.28 -0.15 9.50
C HIS A 71 -6.60 -0.11 10.87
N ALA A 72 -5.28 0.01 10.89
CA ALA A 72 -4.48 0.02 12.10
C ALA A 72 -3.24 0.92 11.92
N ASN A 73 -3.41 2.02 11.17
CA ASN A 73 -2.36 3.00 10.94
C ASN A 73 -1.83 3.56 12.27
N GLY A 74 -0.53 3.82 12.35
CA GLY A 74 0.04 4.60 13.47
C GLY A 74 -0.02 3.87 14.81
N ASN A 75 0.40 2.61 14.81
CA ASN A 75 0.56 1.80 16.01
C ASN A 75 1.97 1.19 16.04
N ASP A 76 2.26 0.35 17.03
CA ASP A 76 3.54 -0.34 17.19
C ASP A 76 3.41 -1.84 16.81
N PHE A 77 2.64 -2.17 15.77
CA PHE A 77 2.62 -3.54 15.23
C PHE A 77 3.98 -3.90 14.68
N GLU A 78 4.49 -5.07 15.03
CA GLU A 78 5.82 -5.54 14.65
C GLU A 78 5.77 -6.97 14.09
N GLY A 79 6.91 -7.45 13.59
CA GLY A 79 7.01 -8.77 12.98
C GLY A 79 6.44 -8.82 11.56
N MET A 80 6.06 -10.01 11.10
CA MET A 80 5.56 -10.23 9.74
C MET A 80 4.03 -10.18 9.70
N ILE A 81 3.48 -9.79 8.55
CA ILE A 81 2.07 -10.03 8.25
C ILE A 81 1.87 -11.56 8.12
N PRO A 82 0.94 -12.18 8.87
CA PRO A 82 0.68 -13.61 8.77
C PRO A 82 0.01 -13.97 7.43
N ASP A 83 -0.14 -15.25 7.15
CA ASP A 83 -0.93 -15.72 6.00
C ASP A 83 -2.40 -15.27 6.15
N LEU A 84 -2.83 -14.39 5.25
CA LEU A 84 -4.19 -13.84 5.23
C LEU A 84 -5.11 -14.54 4.21
N SER A 85 -4.69 -15.66 3.64
CA SER A 85 -5.46 -16.38 2.61
C SER A 85 -6.89 -16.76 3.03
N ASN A 86 -7.21 -16.78 4.32
CA ASN A 86 -8.56 -17.06 4.82
C ASN A 86 -9.49 -15.83 4.85
N LEU A 87 -8.98 -14.61 4.64
CA LEU A 87 -9.75 -13.37 4.71
C LEU A 87 -10.44 -13.07 3.37
N GLN A 88 -11.29 -13.99 2.92
CA GLN A 88 -11.90 -13.94 1.57
C GLN A 88 -12.87 -12.78 1.34
N ASN A 89 -13.22 -12.03 2.39
CA ASN A 89 -14.08 -10.86 2.32
C ASN A 89 -13.32 -9.52 2.41
N ILE A 90 -12.00 -9.55 2.62
CA ILE A 90 -11.22 -8.32 2.85
C ILE A 90 -11.06 -7.52 1.55
N SER A 91 -11.41 -6.25 1.62
CA SER A 91 -11.25 -5.28 0.54
C SER A 91 -10.25 -4.18 0.88
N GLU A 92 -10.02 -3.90 2.17
CA GLU A 92 -9.14 -2.81 2.60
C GLU A 92 -8.22 -3.24 3.74
N ILE A 93 -6.93 -3.01 3.57
CA ILE A 93 -5.93 -3.17 4.62
C ILE A 93 -5.10 -1.88 4.68
N ASP A 94 -5.13 -1.22 5.84
CA ASP A 94 -4.23 -0.12 6.19
C ASP A 94 -3.41 -0.53 7.42
N LEU A 95 -2.13 -0.79 7.20
CA LEU A 95 -1.12 -1.13 8.19
C LEU A 95 0.01 -0.09 8.21
N SER A 96 -0.24 1.10 7.66
CA SER A 96 0.78 2.11 7.51
C SER A 96 1.30 2.66 8.85
N VAL A 97 2.54 3.12 8.90
CA VAL A 97 3.15 3.70 10.11
C VAL A 97 3.12 2.70 11.27
N ASN A 98 3.84 1.60 11.10
CA ASN A 98 4.06 0.55 12.10
C ASN A 98 5.53 0.09 12.04
N GLY A 99 5.88 -0.94 12.81
CA GLY A 99 7.18 -1.62 12.79
C GLY A 99 7.17 -2.98 12.09
N LEU A 100 6.24 -3.20 11.14
CA LEU A 100 6.12 -4.47 10.43
C LEU A 100 7.31 -4.68 9.49
N SER A 101 7.73 -5.92 9.31
CA SER A 101 8.96 -6.30 8.59
C SER A 101 8.79 -7.59 7.79
N GLY A 102 9.82 -7.96 7.03
CA GLY A 102 9.84 -9.16 6.20
C GLY A 102 9.44 -8.86 4.74
N PRO A 103 9.18 -9.90 3.93
CA PRO A 103 8.85 -9.72 2.52
C PRO A 103 7.44 -9.14 2.32
N PHE A 104 7.15 -8.71 1.09
CA PHE A 104 5.79 -8.37 0.69
C PHE A 104 4.83 -9.56 0.95
N PRO A 105 3.66 -9.37 1.59
CA PRO A 105 2.74 -10.45 1.92
C PRO A 105 2.00 -10.91 0.66
N THR A 106 2.57 -11.86 -0.10
CA THR A 106 2.12 -12.18 -1.46
C THR A 106 0.70 -12.76 -1.50
N GLU A 107 0.29 -13.45 -0.44
CA GLU A 107 -1.01 -14.08 -0.28
C GLU A 107 -2.16 -13.06 -0.30
N VAL A 108 -1.91 -11.80 0.09
CA VAL A 108 -2.95 -10.75 0.07
C VAL A 108 -3.39 -10.41 -1.36
N LEU A 109 -2.54 -10.72 -2.35
CA LEU A 109 -2.84 -10.49 -3.77
C LEU A 109 -3.82 -11.51 -4.35
N ASP A 110 -4.14 -12.58 -3.62
CA ASP A 110 -5.21 -13.53 -3.95
C ASP A 110 -6.59 -13.13 -3.39
N LEU A 111 -6.63 -12.08 -2.57
CA LEU A 111 -7.85 -11.60 -1.92
C LEU A 111 -8.53 -10.52 -2.78
N PRO A 112 -9.82 -10.23 -2.58
CA PRO A 112 -10.54 -9.19 -3.32
C PRO A 112 -10.18 -7.77 -2.83
N LEU A 113 -8.88 -7.51 -2.61
CA LEU A 113 -8.36 -6.24 -2.13
C LEU A 113 -8.53 -5.13 -3.17
N ILE A 114 -9.01 -4.00 -2.70
CA ILE A 114 -9.17 -2.73 -3.42
C ILE A 114 -8.13 -1.73 -2.93
N PHE A 115 -7.82 -1.74 -1.63
CA PHE A 115 -6.89 -0.82 -1.00
C PHE A 115 -5.86 -1.57 -0.16
N LEU A 116 -4.57 -1.30 -0.41
CA LEU A 116 -3.47 -1.79 0.42
C LEU A 116 -2.51 -0.63 0.73
N ASP A 117 -2.43 -0.28 2.01
CA ASP A 117 -1.44 0.67 2.53
C ASP A 117 -0.54 -0.01 3.58
N ILE A 118 0.73 -0.17 3.23
CA ILE A 118 1.80 -0.71 4.09
C ILE A 118 2.98 0.27 4.19
N ARG A 119 2.76 1.54 3.88
CA ARG A 119 3.82 2.56 3.89
C ARG A 119 4.35 2.83 5.30
N PHE A 120 5.58 3.36 5.40
CA PHE A 120 6.25 3.61 6.69
C PHE A 120 6.32 2.35 7.55
N ASN A 121 6.97 1.31 7.03
CA ASN A 121 7.27 0.06 7.72
C ASN A 121 8.71 -0.36 7.35
N GLU A 122 9.07 -1.59 7.68
CA GLU A 122 10.39 -2.18 7.47
C GLU A 122 10.33 -3.36 6.47
N PHE A 123 9.37 -3.37 5.54
CA PHE A 123 9.26 -4.42 4.52
C PHE A 123 10.44 -4.39 3.55
N GLU A 124 10.92 -5.57 3.14
CA GLU A 124 12.12 -5.73 2.34
C GLU A 124 11.97 -6.78 1.22
N GLY A 125 13.02 -6.94 0.41
CA GLY A 125 13.01 -7.87 -0.72
C GLY A 125 12.37 -7.28 -1.97
N GLU A 126 12.09 -8.12 -2.96
CA GLU A 126 11.49 -7.71 -4.23
C GLU A 126 9.96 -7.72 -4.17
N LEU A 127 9.32 -6.88 -4.99
CA LEU A 127 7.87 -6.96 -5.17
C LEU A 127 7.50 -8.20 -6.02
N PRO A 128 6.50 -8.99 -5.61
CA PRO A 128 5.99 -10.06 -6.44
C PRO A 128 5.34 -9.46 -7.69
N ALA A 129 5.53 -10.12 -8.85
CA ALA A 129 4.99 -9.61 -10.11
C ALA A 129 3.48 -9.38 -10.09
N LYS A 130 2.78 -10.20 -9.29
CA LYS A 130 1.34 -10.11 -9.10
C LYS A 130 0.89 -8.78 -8.48
N ALA A 131 1.75 -8.06 -7.74
CA ALA A 131 1.39 -6.78 -7.15
C ALA A 131 0.94 -5.76 -8.21
N PHE A 132 1.42 -5.89 -9.45
CA PHE A 132 1.06 -5.01 -10.58
C PHE A 132 0.06 -5.67 -11.55
N ALA A 133 -0.50 -6.82 -11.15
CA ALA A 133 -1.42 -7.62 -11.95
C ALA A 133 -2.66 -8.07 -11.16
N THR A 134 -2.84 -7.59 -9.93
CA THR A 134 -4.03 -7.88 -9.11
C THR A 134 -5.21 -7.08 -9.66
N PRO A 135 -6.26 -7.70 -10.23
CA PRO A 135 -7.28 -6.96 -10.98
C PRO A 135 -8.20 -6.08 -10.12
N THR A 136 -8.34 -6.42 -8.84
CA THR A 136 -9.25 -5.71 -7.91
C THR A 136 -8.61 -4.50 -7.26
N LEU A 137 -7.26 -4.47 -7.21
CA LEU A 137 -6.52 -3.46 -6.46
C LEU A 137 -6.60 -2.12 -7.21
N GLN A 138 -6.92 -1.06 -6.49
CA GLN A 138 -7.10 0.29 -7.03
C GLN A 138 -6.15 1.30 -6.42
N ALA A 139 -5.70 1.05 -5.19
CA ALA A 139 -4.72 1.89 -4.50
C ALA A 139 -3.65 1.03 -3.82
N LEU A 140 -2.39 1.36 -4.09
CA LEU A 140 -1.23 0.65 -3.55
C LEU A 140 -0.20 1.65 -3.02
N TYR A 141 -0.02 1.65 -1.70
CA TYR A 141 0.95 2.48 -1.00
C TYR A 141 1.99 1.61 -0.29
N ILE A 142 3.22 1.64 -0.80
CA ILE A 142 4.36 0.87 -0.29
C ILE A 142 5.58 1.75 -0.01
N ASN A 143 5.40 3.07 -0.04
CA ASN A 143 6.48 4.04 0.17
C ASN A 143 7.09 3.94 1.58
N ASN A 144 8.33 4.42 1.73
CA ASN A 144 9.05 4.39 3.01
C ASN A 144 9.16 2.99 3.59
N ASN A 145 9.77 2.11 2.81
CA ASN A 145 10.13 0.73 3.17
C ASN A 145 11.57 0.44 2.67
N LYS A 146 11.97 -0.82 2.64
CA LYS A 146 13.26 -1.31 2.16
C LYS A 146 13.11 -2.23 0.94
N PHE A 147 12.06 -2.05 0.14
CA PHE A 147 11.88 -2.85 -1.08
C PHE A 147 13.00 -2.60 -2.09
N THR A 148 13.40 -3.66 -2.78
CA THR A 148 14.55 -3.72 -3.70
C THR A 148 14.13 -4.32 -5.04
N GLY A 149 15.09 -4.46 -5.96
CA GLY A 149 14.87 -5.09 -7.26
C GLY A 149 14.14 -4.19 -8.26
N PRO A 150 13.87 -4.69 -9.48
CA PRO A 150 13.16 -3.96 -10.51
C PRO A 150 11.65 -3.91 -10.24
N LEU A 151 10.98 -2.93 -10.86
CA LEU A 151 9.52 -2.91 -10.91
C LEU A 151 9.00 -4.05 -11.80
N PRO A 152 7.97 -4.79 -11.37
CA PRO A 152 7.31 -5.75 -12.23
C PRO A 152 6.65 -5.12 -13.45
N GLU A 153 6.43 -5.92 -14.48
CA GLU A 153 5.54 -5.54 -15.59
C GLU A 153 4.08 -5.53 -15.11
N ALA A 154 3.34 -4.50 -15.50
CA ALA A 154 1.94 -4.31 -15.17
C ALA A 154 1.04 -4.82 -16.31
N VAL A 155 0.05 -5.67 -16.00
CA VAL A 155 -0.62 -6.46 -17.05
C VAL A 155 -2.12 -6.19 -17.15
N ALA A 156 -2.82 -5.97 -16.04
CA ALA A 156 -4.27 -5.70 -16.04
C ALA A 156 -4.76 -5.25 -14.65
N THR A 157 -4.58 -3.97 -14.31
CA THR A 157 -5.10 -3.39 -13.06
C THR A 157 -5.57 -1.95 -13.29
N ASP A 158 -6.62 -1.54 -12.60
CA ASP A 158 -7.15 -0.17 -12.63
C ASP A 158 -6.65 0.62 -11.40
N ILE A 159 -5.32 0.69 -11.22
CA ILE A 159 -4.72 1.51 -10.16
C ILE A 159 -4.96 2.98 -10.50
N PHE A 160 -5.63 3.72 -9.62
CA PHE A 160 -5.77 5.18 -9.77
C PHE A 160 -4.72 5.95 -8.97
N SER A 161 -4.21 5.38 -7.87
CA SER A 161 -3.19 5.99 -7.01
C SER A 161 -2.10 5.00 -6.60
N PHE A 162 -0.84 5.38 -6.84
CA PHE A 162 0.32 4.55 -6.58
C PHE A 162 1.46 5.35 -5.93
N SER A 163 1.99 4.82 -4.82
CA SER A 163 3.18 5.39 -4.19
C SER A 163 4.17 4.31 -3.76
N MET A 164 5.40 4.44 -4.24
CA MET A 164 6.53 3.58 -3.91
C MET A 164 7.78 4.37 -3.53
N SER A 165 7.63 5.67 -3.24
CA SER A 165 8.74 6.56 -2.95
C SER A 165 9.55 6.12 -1.73
N ALA A 166 10.79 6.58 -1.62
CA ALA A 166 11.67 6.28 -0.49
C ALA A 166 11.81 4.77 -0.24
N ASN A 167 12.29 4.06 -1.26
CA ASN A 167 12.63 2.64 -1.24
C ASN A 167 14.00 2.45 -1.93
N GLN A 168 14.33 1.21 -2.28
CA GLN A 168 15.57 0.84 -2.96
C GLN A 168 15.28 0.18 -4.32
N PHE A 169 14.18 0.57 -4.98
CA PHE A 169 13.83 0.04 -6.30
C PHE A 169 14.88 0.45 -7.34
N THR A 170 15.21 -0.49 -8.22
CA THR A 170 16.22 -0.36 -9.27
C THR A 170 15.59 -0.58 -10.66
N GLY A 171 16.40 -0.50 -11.72
CA GLY A 171 15.93 -0.76 -13.07
C GLY A 171 15.07 0.37 -13.66
N PRO A 172 14.55 0.21 -14.88
CA PRO A 172 13.74 1.23 -15.53
C PRO A 172 12.29 1.20 -15.05
N ILE A 173 11.58 2.31 -15.25
CA ILE A 173 10.11 2.34 -15.18
C ILE A 173 9.57 1.54 -16.38
N PRO A 174 8.83 0.43 -16.17
CA PRO A 174 8.35 -0.39 -17.28
C PRO A 174 7.25 0.33 -18.05
N GLU A 175 7.30 0.26 -19.39
CA GLU A 175 6.31 0.88 -20.29
C GLU A 175 4.89 0.39 -20.03
N SER A 176 4.78 -0.85 -19.53
CA SER A 176 3.53 -1.51 -19.16
C SER A 176 2.75 -0.82 -18.04
N LEU A 177 3.38 0.08 -17.26
CA LEU A 177 2.65 0.90 -16.27
C LEU A 177 1.56 1.76 -16.94
N ALA A 178 1.68 2.04 -18.24
CA ALA A 178 0.62 2.68 -19.02
C ALA A 178 -0.63 1.80 -19.23
N ASN A 179 -0.64 0.55 -18.74
CA ASN A 179 -1.84 -0.28 -18.70
C ASN A 179 -2.78 0.09 -17.54
N TRP A 180 -2.31 0.85 -16.53
CA TRP A 180 -3.15 1.40 -15.49
C TRP A 180 -3.86 2.64 -16.02
N ALA A 181 -4.91 2.44 -16.82
CA ALA A 181 -5.56 3.48 -17.60
C ALA A 181 -6.13 4.63 -16.75
N ASP A 182 -6.50 4.32 -15.50
CA ASP A 182 -7.08 5.26 -14.55
C ASP A 182 -6.04 5.93 -13.63
N LEU A 183 -4.74 5.68 -13.83
CA LEU A 183 -3.69 6.25 -12.98
C LEU A 183 -3.64 7.77 -13.07
N GLU A 184 -3.87 8.44 -11.94
CA GLU A 184 -3.88 9.90 -11.82
C GLU A 184 -2.55 10.44 -11.30
N GLU A 185 -1.97 9.75 -10.32
CA GLU A 185 -0.75 10.18 -9.63
C GLU A 185 0.20 9.00 -9.39
N ALA A 186 1.48 9.21 -9.69
CA ALA A 186 2.54 8.22 -9.46
C ALA A 186 3.73 8.82 -8.71
N TYR A 187 3.95 8.36 -7.48
CA TYR A 187 5.03 8.80 -6.61
C TYR A 187 6.14 7.75 -6.55
N MET A 188 7.26 8.04 -7.20
CA MET A 188 8.41 7.13 -7.39
C MET A 188 9.74 7.77 -6.94
N GLN A 189 9.69 8.94 -6.30
CA GLN A 189 10.87 9.67 -5.86
C GLN A 189 11.69 8.91 -4.82
N GLU A 190 12.96 9.28 -4.64
CA GLU A 190 13.86 8.71 -3.63
C GLU A 190 14.00 7.18 -3.78
N ASN A 191 14.43 6.76 -4.96
CA ASN A 191 14.74 5.36 -5.29
C ASN A 191 16.07 5.31 -6.08
N GLN A 192 16.39 4.14 -6.64
CA GLN A 192 17.56 3.90 -7.49
C GLN A 192 17.13 3.56 -8.92
N LEU A 193 16.02 4.13 -9.38
CA LEU A 193 15.51 3.92 -10.73
C LEU A 193 16.49 4.43 -11.77
N THR A 194 16.44 3.83 -12.94
CA THR A 194 17.34 4.08 -14.07
C THR A 194 16.56 4.38 -15.35
N GLY A 195 17.25 4.75 -16.42
CA GLY A 195 16.63 4.98 -17.73
C GLY A 195 15.82 6.28 -17.81
N ILE A 196 14.73 6.25 -18.59
CA ILE A 196 13.84 7.40 -18.86
C ILE A 196 12.40 7.07 -18.44
N ILE A 197 11.58 8.11 -18.30
CA ILE A 197 10.14 7.95 -18.10
C ILE A 197 9.49 7.56 -19.44
N PRO A 198 8.71 6.47 -19.53
CA PRO A 198 7.99 6.12 -20.74
C PRO A 198 7.00 7.21 -21.17
N GLU A 199 6.99 7.58 -22.45
CA GLU A 199 6.04 8.55 -22.99
C GLU A 199 4.59 8.09 -22.87
N SER A 200 4.36 6.77 -22.94
CA SER A 200 3.05 6.15 -22.73
C SER A 200 2.48 6.45 -21.34
N LEU A 201 3.33 6.46 -20.31
CA LEU A 201 2.93 6.77 -18.92
C LEU A 201 2.54 8.25 -18.78
N CYS A 202 3.35 9.16 -19.35
CA CYS A 202 3.02 10.60 -19.36
C CYS A 202 1.78 10.92 -20.21
N GLY A 203 1.40 10.05 -21.14
CA GLY A 203 0.29 10.21 -22.07
C GLY A 203 -1.02 9.56 -21.62
N LEU A 204 -1.08 9.01 -20.41
CA LEU A 204 -2.31 8.50 -19.82
C LEU A 204 -3.36 9.61 -19.70
N THR A 205 -4.63 9.25 -19.93
CA THR A 205 -5.71 10.26 -20.05
C THR A 205 -5.97 10.99 -18.73
N ASN A 206 -5.89 10.28 -17.61
CA ASN A 206 -6.16 10.83 -16.28
C ASN A 206 -4.88 11.29 -15.54
N MET A 207 -3.69 11.09 -16.13
CA MET A 207 -2.43 11.40 -15.48
C MET A 207 -2.29 12.89 -15.24
N SER A 208 -2.12 13.25 -13.98
CA SER A 208 -1.97 14.63 -13.52
C SER A 208 -0.60 14.89 -12.92
N TYR A 209 0.01 13.88 -12.28
CA TYR A 209 1.26 14.06 -11.57
C TYR A 209 2.17 12.83 -11.58
N ILE A 210 3.41 13.00 -12.01
CA ILE A 210 4.48 12.01 -11.88
C ILE A 210 5.63 12.62 -11.08
N ASN A 211 6.08 11.95 -10.03
CA ASN A 211 7.26 12.35 -9.28
C ASN A 211 8.32 11.26 -9.32
N VAL A 212 9.43 11.54 -10.00
CA VAL A 212 10.61 10.64 -10.06
C VAL A 212 11.84 11.32 -9.44
N ALA A 213 11.64 12.37 -8.65
CA ALA A 213 12.73 13.13 -8.07
C ALA A 213 13.70 12.23 -7.28
N PHE A 214 14.96 12.64 -7.19
CA PHE A 214 15.98 11.94 -6.41
C PHE A 214 16.17 10.47 -6.81
N ASN A 215 16.04 10.17 -8.10
CA ASN A 215 16.55 8.95 -8.75
C ASN A 215 17.80 9.31 -9.58
N PRO A 216 19.01 9.29 -8.98
CA PRO A 216 20.21 9.88 -9.59
C PRO A 216 20.69 9.16 -10.86
N ASP A 217 20.25 7.93 -11.07
CA ASP A 217 20.63 7.10 -12.22
C ASP A 217 19.63 7.15 -13.38
N MET A 218 18.49 7.84 -13.22
CA MET A 218 17.62 8.18 -14.35
C MET A 218 18.27 9.26 -15.21
N LYS A 219 18.54 8.94 -16.48
CA LYS A 219 19.31 9.79 -17.41
C LYS A 219 18.75 9.62 -18.81
N GLY A 220 18.70 10.72 -19.56
CA GLY A 220 18.22 10.73 -20.94
C GLY A 220 17.43 11.98 -21.28
N THR A 221 16.78 11.96 -22.43
CA THR A 221 15.94 13.06 -22.91
C THR A 221 14.48 12.62 -22.85
N LEU A 222 13.64 13.42 -22.19
CA LEU A 222 12.18 13.24 -22.17
C LEU A 222 11.62 13.45 -23.57
N GLY A 223 10.62 12.65 -23.95
CA GLY A 223 9.88 12.92 -25.18
C GLY A 223 8.92 14.10 -25.03
N PRO A 224 8.15 14.42 -26.09
CA PRO A 224 7.32 15.61 -26.13
C PRO A 224 6.18 15.63 -25.10
N ILE A 225 5.57 14.47 -24.79
CA ILE A 225 4.46 14.38 -23.83
C ILE A 225 4.99 14.61 -22.43
N CYS A 226 6.03 13.88 -22.01
CA CYS A 226 6.63 14.09 -20.69
C CYS A 226 7.22 15.50 -20.55
N THR A 227 7.80 16.06 -21.63
CA THR A 227 8.28 17.46 -21.63
C THR A 227 7.14 18.47 -21.43
N SER A 228 5.96 18.20 -22.00
CA SER A 228 4.79 19.06 -21.81
C SER A 228 4.26 18.96 -20.38
N LEU A 229 4.24 17.76 -19.81
CA LEU A 229 3.85 17.52 -18.42
C LEU A 229 4.82 18.24 -17.45
N LEU A 230 6.13 18.18 -17.71
CA LEU A 230 7.16 18.91 -16.95
C LEU A 230 6.96 20.43 -16.99
N LYS A 231 6.59 20.99 -18.15
CA LYS A 231 6.36 22.43 -18.31
C LYS A 231 5.10 22.93 -17.57
N ASN A 232 4.15 22.03 -17.28
CA ASN A 232 2.90 22.33 -16.60
C ASN A 232 2.91 21.89 -15.12
N ASP A 233 4.09 21.70 -14.53
CA ASP A 233 4.29 21.25 -13.14
C ASP A 233 3.71 19.86 -12.81
N GLY A 234 3.27 19.09 -13.81
CA GLY A 234 2.74 17.73 -13.66
C GLY A 234 3.83 16.64 -13.61
N LEU A 235 5.11 17.01 -13.78
CA LEU A 235 6.22 16.07 -13.71
C LEU A 235 7.38 16.67 -12.92
N ASN A 236 7.82 15.99 -11.87
CA ASN A 236 9.00 16.37 -11.09
C ASN A 236 10.17 15.42 -11.36
N ILE A 237 11.23 15.97 -11.96
CA ILE A 237 12.49 15.25 -12.27
C ILE A 237 13.69 15.74 -11.43
N THR A 238 13.45 16.49 -10.36
CA THR A 238 14.50 17.09 -9.53
C THR A 238 15.51 16.05 -9.06
N GLY A 239 16.82 16.30 -9.15
CA GLY A 239 17.83 15.36 -8.68
C GLY A 239 18.04 14.13 -9.58
N THR A 240 17.37 14.06 -10.74
CA THR A 240 17.71 13.10 -11.81
C THR A 240 18.68 13.71 -12.83
N GLY A 241 19.18 12.91 -13.77
CA GLY A 241 19.89 13.37 -14.96
C GLY A 241 19.01 13.51 -16.21
N LEU A 242 17.68 13.51 -16.07
CA LEU A 242 16.73 13.67 -17.17
C LEU A 242 16.71 15.12 -17.68
N LYS A 243 16.48 15.28 -18.99
CA LYS A 243 16.43 16.59 -19.64
C LYS A 243 15.20 16.69 -20.54
N ALA A 244 14.54 17.84 -20.54
CA ALA A 244 13.49 18.14 -21.52
C ALA A 244 14.06 18.10 -22.94
N ALA A 245 13.27 17.64 -23.91
CA ALA A 245 13.58 17.87 -25.32
C ALA A 245 13.53 19.38 -25.63
N SER A 246 14.49 19.83 -26.45
CA SER A 246 14.59 21.21 -26.93
C SER A 246 13.46 21.58 -27.87
#